data_AF-A0A7Y1SY61-F1
#
_entry.id   AF-A0A7Y1SY61-F1
#
_cell.length_a   1.000
_cell.length_b   1.000
_cell.length_c   1.000
_cell.angle_alpha   90.00
_cell.angle_beta   90.00
_cell.angle_gamma   90.00
#
_symmetry.space_group_name_H-M   'P 1'
#
loop_
_entity.id
_entity.type
_entity.pdbx_description
1 polymer ?
#
loop_
_entity_poly.entity_id
_entity_poly.type
_entity_poly.pdbx_seq_one_letter_code
_entity_poly.pdbx_strand_id
1 'polypeptide(L)'
;MSKETLAAARLNLHTLGPGEPVLSEWAEAGLKTPDLDAIRSYRLGRVRQTLLDLDYTGVLLYDPINIRYATDSTNMQVWVAHNPTRYALVLADGPVVVWDYMTAEHLSAHLGLVDEMRSAVQWMYQFAGEETDRNV
;
A
#
# COMPACT_ATOMS: atom_id res chain seq x y z
N MET A 1 4.85 11.01 10.63
CA MET A 1 3.69 11.61 9.92
C MET A 1 3.22 12.85 10.66
N SER A 2 2.83 13.92 9.95
CA SER A 2 2.31 15.13 10.60
C SER A 2 0.88 14.92 11.13
N LYS A 3 0.43 15.76 12.07
CA LYS A 3 -0.96 15.73 12.57
C LYS A 3 -1.98 15.95 11.46
N GLU A 4 -1.63 16.72 10.43
CA GLU A 4 -2.47 17.00 9.27
C GLU A 4 -2.60 15.77 8.36
N THR A 5 -1.52 15.00 8.14
CA THR A 5 -1.57 13.74 7.38
C THR A 5 -2.44 12.68 8.06
N LEU A 6 -2.39 12.58 9.39
CA LEU A 6 -3.24 11.67 10.17
C LEU A 6 -4.72 12.08 10.13
N ALA A 7 -5.01 13.38 10.21
CA ALA A 7 -6.38 13.91 10.11
C ALA A 7 -6.95 13.72 8.70
N ALA A 8 -6.15 13.99 7.65
CA ALA A 8 -6.51 13.72 6.27
C ALA A 8 -6.75 12.22 6.03
N ALA A 9 -5.91 11.33 6.56
CA ALA A 9 -6.09 9.89 6.47
C ALA A 9 -7.39 9.39 7.10
N ARG A 10 -7.84 10.04 8.19
CA ARG A 10 -9.09 9.72 8.89
C ARG A 10 -10.33 10.24 8.16
N LEU A 11 -10.19 11.34 7.41
CA LEU A 11 -11.25 11.95 6.58
C LEU A 11 -11.30 11.38 5.16
N ASN A 12 -10.24 10.70 4.74
CA ASN A 12 -10.17 10.02 3.45
C ASN A 12 -11.05 8.78 3.53
N LEU A 13 -12.26 8.91 3.00
CA LEU A 13 -13.36 7.96 3.12
C LEU A 13 -13.04 6.67 2.36
N HIS A 14 -12.20 5.81 2.93
CA HIS A 14 -11.95 4.48 2.41
C HIS A 14 -12.74 3.45 3.21
N THR A 15 -14.02 3.32 2.88
CA THR A 15 -14.79 2.10 3.17
C THR A 15 -14.33 0.98 2.23
N LEU A 16 -13.03 0.68 2.23
CA LEU A 16 -12.44 -0.39 1.44
C LEU A 16 -12.57 -1.68 2.25
N GLY A 17 -13.66 -2.38 2.01
CA GLY A 17 -14.00 -3.61 2.72
C GLY A 17 -15.45 -4.01 2.46
N PRO A 18 -15.86 -5.20 2.91
CA PRO A 18 -17.26 -5.62 2.83
C PRO A 18 -18.12 -4.67 3.66
N GLY A 19 -19.03 -3.94 3.00
CA GLY A 19 -20.14 -3.24 3.64
C GLY A 19 -21.40 -4.10 3.65
N GLU A 20 -22.52 -3.53 4.07
CA GLU A 20 -23.82 -4.17 3.80
C GLU A 20 -24.06 -4.32 2.30
N PRO A 21 -24.71 -5.40 1.82
CA PRO A 21 -25.32 -6.49 2.58
C PRO A 21 -24.37 -7.64 2.95
N VAL A 22 -23.11 -7.60 2.51
CA VAL A 22 -22.16 -8.72 2.64
C VAL A 22 -21.97 -9.16 4.09
N LEU A 23 -21.92 -8.20 5.02
CA LEU A 23 -21.78 -8.50 6.44
C LEU A 23 -22.97 -9.27 7.01
N SER A 24 -24.20 -8.91 6.60
CA SER A 24 -25.42 -9.63 6.98
C SER A 24 -25.45 -11.04 6.39
N GLU A 25 -25.12 -11.19 5.10
CA GLU A 25 -25.07 -12.50 4.43
C GLU A 25 -24.05 -13.43 5.09
N TRP A 26 -22.89 -12.90 5.49
CA TRP A 26 -21.88 -13.67 6.23
C TRP A 26 -22.39 -14.09 7.61
N ALA A 27 -23.07 -13.21 8.33
CA ALA A 27 -23.64 -13.53 9.64
C ALA A 27 -24.72 -14.63 9.53
N GLU A 28 -25.61 -14.54 8.55
CA GLU A 28 -26.64 -15.56 8.29
C GLU A 28 -26.03 -16.90 7.89
N ALA A 29 -24.96 -16.89 7.10
CA ALA A 29 -24.20 -18.09 6.75
C ALA A 29 -23.31 -18.64 7.88
N GLY A 30 -23.25 -17.97 9.05
CA GLY A 30 -22.40 -18.36 10.18
C GLY A 30 -20.89 -18.13 9.96
N LEU A 31 -20.52 -17.27 9.01
CA LEU A 31 -19.14 -16.93 8.70
C LEU A 31 -18.61 -15.85 9.65
N LYS A 32 -17.40 -16.04 10.16
CA LYS A 32 -16.72 -15.06 11.00
C LYS A 32 -16.03 -14.00 10.14
N THR A 33 -16.11 -12.74 10.54
CA THR A 33 -15.35 -11.67 9.91
C THR A 33 -13.85 -11.84 10.16
N PRO A 34 -13.00 -11.55 9.16
CA PRO A 34 -11.56 -11.67 9.31
C PRO A 34 -10.99 -10.57 10.22
N ASP A 35 -10.04 -10.94 11.07
CA ASP A 35 -9.18 -9.98 11.77
C ASP A 35 -8.13 -9.44 10.78
N LEU A 36 -8.38 -8.25 10.24
CA LEU A 36 -7.51 -7.65 9.23
C LEU A 36 -6.13 -7.32 9.79
N ASP A 37 -6.03 -6.88 11.05
CA ASP A 37 -4.73 -6.50 11.64
C ASP A 37 -3.85 -7.73 11.86
N ALA A 38 -4.45 -8.86 12.28
CA ALA A 38 -3.77 -10.13 12.35
C ALA A 38 -3.30 -10.62 10.96
N ILE A 39 -4.16 -10.53 9.94
CA ILE A 39 -3.81 -10.93 8.56
C ILE A 39 -2.66 -10.08 8.02
N ARG A 40 -2.72 -8.76 8.20
CA ARG A 40 -1.70 -7.86 7.69
C ARG A 40 -0.35 -8.09 8.37
N SER A 41 -0.35 -8.21 9.70
CA SER A 41 0.85 -8.51 10.49
C SER A 41 1.46 -9.86 10.08
N TYR A 42 0.62 -10.88 9.88
CA TYR A 42 1.05 -12.19 9.41
C TYR A 42 1.72 -12.11 8.03
N ARG A 43 1.12 -11.41 7.06
CA ARG A 43 1.67 -11.30 5.70
C ARG A 43 3.01 -10.57 5.70
N LEU A 44 3.12 -9.43 6.38
CA LEU A 44 4.39 -8.69 6.48
C LEU A 44 5.47 -9.52 7.17
N GLY A 45 5.13 -10.18 8.30
CA GLY A 45 6.05 -11.06 9.01
C GLY A 45 6.56 -12.19 8.14
N ARG A 46 5.69 -12.81 7.32
CA ARG A 46 6.08 -13.84 6.37
C ARG A 46 7.02 -13.33 5.27
N VAL A 47 6.77 -12.13 4.74
CA VAL A 47 7.67 -11.50 3.75
C VAL A 47 9.06 -11.32 4.36
N ARG A 48 9.14 -10.73 5.56
CA ARG A 48 10.41 -10.53 6.27
C ARG A 48 11.13 -11.84 6.56
N GLN A 49 10.42 -12.85 7.06
CA GLN A 49 11.02 -14.16 7.32
C GLN A 49 11.59 -14.77 6.03
N THR A 50 10.87 -14.68 4.92
CA THR A 50 11.35 -15.18 3.62
C THR A 50 12.62 -14.45 3.17
N LEU A 51 12.74 -13.15 3.42
CA LEU A 51 13.96 -12.39 3.11
C LEU A 51 15.13 -12.84 3.97
N LEU A 52 14.91 -13.05 5.28
CA LEU A 52 15.93 -13.55 6.19
C LEU A 52 16.40 -14.96 5.81
N ASP A 53 15.47 -15.85 5.48
CA ASP A 53 15.77 -17.23 5.06
C ASP A 53 16.60 -17.28 3.76
N LEU A 54 16.45 -16.26 2.91
CA LEU A 54 17.19 -16.10 1.65
C LEU A 54 18.45 -15.23 1.77
N ASP A 55 18.80 -14.77 2.97
CA ASP A 55 19.93 -13.85 3.23
C ASP A 55 19.83 -12.52 2.43
N TYR A 56 18.63 -11.96 2.35
CA TYR A 56 18.35 -10.67 1.71
C TYR A 56 18.01 -9.57 2.72
N THR A 57 18.56 -8.37 2.51
CA THR A 57 18.30 -7.20 3.36
C THR A 57 16.91 -6.59 3.12
N GLY A 58 16.33 -6.79 1.93
CA GLY A 58 15.03 -6.21 1.58
C GLY A 58 14.57 -6.57 0.19
N VAL A 59 13.35 -6.14 -0.15
CA VAL A 59 12.74 -6.31 -1.47
C VAL A 59 12.04 -5.04 -1.93
N LEU A 60 12.24 -4.69 -3.21
CA LEU A 60 11.53 -3.61 -3.88
C LEU A 60 10.43 -4.22 -4.77
N LEU A 61 9.18 -3.83 -4.52
CA LEU A 61 7.98 -4.39 -5.13
C LEU A 61 7.32 -3.34 -6.03
N TYR A 62 7.14 -3.68 -7.31
CA TYR A 62 6.42 -2.84 -8.28
C TYR A 62 5.03 -3.40 -8.63
N ASP A 63 4.85 -4.72 -8.53
CA ASP A 63 3.57 -5.35 -8.82
C ASP A 63 2.53 -4.93 -7.76
N PRO A 64 1.38 -4.34 -8.15
CA PRO A 64 0.36 -3.88 -7.21
C PRO A 64 -0.25 -5.00 -6.36
N ILE A 65 -0.21 -6.25 -6.81
CA ILE A 65 -0.63 -7.42 -6.03
C ILE A 65 0.40 -7.74 -4.93
N ASN A 66 1.69 -7.66 -5.24
CA ASN A 66 2.75 -7.86 -4.24
C ASN A 66 2.76 -6.73 -3.21
N ILE A 67 2.59 -5.48 -3.66
CA ILE A 67 2.46 -4.32 -2.76
C ILE A 67 1.23 -4.52 -1.85
N ARG A 68 0.10 -4.96 -2.41
CA ARG A 68 -1.11 -5.25 -1.63
C ARG A 68 -0.88 -6.39 -0.63
N TYR A 69 -0.15 -7.43 -1.00
CA TYR A 69 0.15 -8.53 -0.10
C TYR A 69 0.98 -8.06 1.10
N ALA A 70 2.04 -7.29 0.85
CA ALA A 70 2.96 -6.83 1.89
C ALA A 70 2.38 -5.73 2.80
N THR A 71 1.50 -4.87 2.26
CA THR A 71 1.08 -3.64 2.94
C THR A 71 -0.43 -3.54 3.19
N ASP A 72 -1.24 -4.35 2.50
CA ASP A 72 -2.70 -4.22 2.38
C ASP A 72 -3.19 -2.87 1.84
N SER A 73 -2.28 -2.01 1.39
CA SER A 73 -2.62 -0.73 0.78
C SER A 73 -3.06 -0.90 -0.68
N THR A 74 -3.99 -0.06 -1.09
CA THR A 74 -4.44 0.04 -2.48
C THR A 74 -4.45 1.48 -2.96
N ASN A 75 -4.06 1.70 -4.22
CA ASN A 75 -4.31 2.94 -4.94
C ASN A 75 -4.42 2.62 -6.43
N MET A 76 -5.57 2.93 -7.05
CA MET A 76 -5.81 2.75 -8.48
C MET A 76 -5.27 1.42 -9.04
N GLN A 77 -5.54 0.28 -8.37
CA GLN A 77 -4.88 -1.01 -8.63
C GLN A 77 -4.80 -1.40 -10.11
N VAL A 78 -5.88 -1.18 -10.87
CA VAL A 78 -5.93 -1.48 -12.32
C VAL A 78 -4.98 -0.58 -13.09
N TRP A 79 -4.97 0.73 -12.79
CA TRP A 79 -4.11 1.69 -13.43
C TRP A 79 -2.63 1.44 -13.11
N VAL A 80 -2.30 1.15 -11.84
CA VAL A 80 -0.92 0.90 -11.39
C VAL A 80 -0.37 -0.42 -11.96
N ALA A 81 -1.23 -1.38 -12.31
CA ALA A 81 -0.81 -2.64 -12.92
C ALA A 81 -0.09 -2.46 -14.26
N HIS A 82 -0.32 -1.35 -14.96
CA HIS A 82 0.32 -1.07 -16.24
C HIS A 82 0.94 0.33 -16.34
N ASN A 83 0.90 1.13 -15.27
CA ASN A 83 1.58 2.41 -15.17
C ASN A 83 2.45 2.41 -13.91
N PRO A 84 3.78 2.40 -14.05
CA PRO A 84 4.67 2.17 -12.92
C PRO A 84 4.90 3.45 -12.11
N THR A 85 3.88 3.85 -11.34
CA THR A 85 3.94 5.04 -10.47
C THR A 85 3.71 4.71 -9.00
N ARG A 86 3.90 3.45 -8.65
CA ARG A 86 3.84 2.98 -7.27
C ARG A 86 4.83 1.86 -7.07
N TYR A 87 5.54 1.88 -5.95
CA TYR A 87 6.42 0.80 -5.53
C TYR A 87 6.58 0.80 -4.02
N ALA A 88 6.97 -0.33 -3.43
CA ALA A 88 7.19 -0.47 -2.00
C ALA A 88 8.51 -1.17 -1.70
N LEU A 89 9.25 -0.66 -0.72
CA LEU A 89 10.43 -1.30 -0.14
C LEU A 89 10.01 -1.95 1.18
N VAL A 90 10.32 -3.24 1.33
CA VAL A 90 10.21 -3.94 2.60
C VAL A 90 11.60 -4.39 3.00
N LEU A 91 12.14 -3.84 4.09
CA LEU A 91 13.38 -4.33 4.68
C LEU A 91 13.10 -5.54 5.58
N ALA A 92 14.03 -6.49 5.59
CA ALA A 92 13.97 -7.70 6.40
C ALA A 92 13.96 -7.37 7.90
N ASP A 93 14.79 -6.40 8.28
CA ASP A 93 14.79 -5.74 9.58
C ASP A 93 14.88 -4.23 9.35
N GLY A 94 13.77 -3.52 9.58
CA GLY A 94 13.66 -2.09 9.29
C GLY A 94 12.35 -1.68 8.62
N PRO A 95 12.26 -0.43 8.11
CA PRO A 95 11.01 0.15 7.66
C PRO A 95 10.40 -0.52 6.42
N VAL A 96 9.09 -0.38 6.32
CA VAL A 96 8.31 -0.50 5.10
C VAL A 96 8.07 0.90 4.53
N VAL A 97 8.53 1.14 3.31
CA VAL A 97 8.39 2.43 2.62
C VAL A 97 7.52 2.24 1.39
N VAL A 98 6.48 3.05 1.24
CA VAL A 98 5.62 3.06 0.04
C VAL A 98 5.81 4.37 -0.71
N TRP A 99 6.15 4.28 -1.98
CA TRP A 99 6.13 5.39 -2.92
C TRP A 99 4.84 5.32 -3.74
N ASP A 100 4.06 6.39 -3.73
CA ASP A 100 2.76 6.46 -4.38
C ASP A 100 2.63 7.69 -5.28
N TYR A 101 1.55 7.76 -6.05
CA TYR A 101 1.25 8.90 -6.93
C TYR A 101 1.27 10.22 -6.15
N MET A 102 1.73 11.32 -6.78
CA MET A 102 1.78 12.65 -6.18
C MET A 102 0.45 12.98 -5.49
N THR A 103 0.51 13.53 -4.27
CA THR A 103 -0.63 13.85 -3.36
C THR A 103 -1.38 12.66 -2.72
N ALA A 104 -0.94 11.41 -2.91
CA ALA A 104 -1.60 10.21 -2.37
C ALA A 104 -1.18 9.78 -0.95
N GLU A 105 -0.38 10.56 -0.23
CA GLU A 105 0.19 10.19 1.10
C GLU A 105 -0.85 9.80 2.16
N HIS A 106 -2.07 10.30 2.02
CA HIS A 106 -3.19 10.08 2.91
C HIS A 106 -3.89 8.71 2.72
N LEU A 107 -3.60 7.97 1.64
CA LEU A 107 -4.30 6.71 1.30
C LEU A 107 -3.87 5.50 2.16
N SER A 108 -2.62 5.43 2.61
CA SER A 108 -2.09 4.26 3.34
C SER A 108 -1.86 4.49 4.83
N ALA A 109 -2.04 5.74 5.28
CA ALA A 109 -1.71 6.22 6.61
C ALA A 109 -2.49 5.53 7.76
N HIS A 110 -3.55 4.77 7.45
CA HIS A 110 -4.37 4.04 8.43
C HIS A 110 -3.91 2.60 8.69
N LEU A 111 -2.99 2.06 7.88
CA LEU A 111 -2.65 0.63 7.90
C LEU A 111 -1.68 0.23 9.00
N GLY A 112 -1.07 1.20 9.70
CA GLY A 112 -0.15 0.97 10.83
C GLY A 112 1.17 0.25 10.50
N LEU A 113 1.28 -0.35 9.32
CA LEU A 113 2.40 -1.19 8.87
C LEU A 113 3.31 -0.53 7.84
N VAL A 114 2.93 0.64 7.32
CA VAL A 114 3.75 1.46 6.43
C VAL A 114 4.38 2.56 7.27
N ASP A 115 5.71 2.49 7.43
CA ASP A 115 6.47 3.43 8.26
C ASP A 115 6.65 4.78 7.57
N GLU A 116 6.83 4.76 6.25
CA GLU A 116 7.06 5.94 5.44
C GLU A 116 6.25 5.91 4.14
N MET A 117 5.67 7.06 3.80
CA MET A 117 5.03 7.29 2.52
C MET A 117 5.73 8.42 1.79
N ARG A 118 6.09 8.19 0.53
CA ARG A 118 6.90 9.11 -0.28
C ARG A 118 6.26 9.28 -1.66
N SER A 119 6.62 10.34 -2.38
CA SER A 119 6.18 10.51 -3.78
C SER A 119 6.98 9.63 -4.72
N ALA A 120 6.30 8.84 -5.55
CA ALA A 120 6.95 7.98 -6.53
C ALA A 120 7.62 8.78 -7.64
N VAL A 121 8.85 8.38 -7.97
CA VAL A 121 9.45 8.76 -9.25
C VAL A 121 8.77 7.95 -10.34
N GLN A 122 8.10 8.64 -11.26
CA GLN A 122 7.32 8.03 -12.33
C GLN A 122 8.18 7.94 -13.57
N TRP A 123 8.27 6.75 -14.17
CA TRP A 123 9.16 6.47 -15.30
C TRP A 123 8.40 6.03 -16.55
N MET A 124 7.08 6.28 -16.58
CA MET A 124 6.29 6.18 -17.81
C MET A 124 6.55 7.38 -18.70
N TYR A 125 6.45 7.17 -20.01
CA TYR A 125 6.76 8.16 -21.05
C TYR A 125 6.22 9.57 -20.77
N GLN A 126 4.99 9.68 -20.28
CA GLN A 126 4.35 10.96 -19.99
C GLN A 126 5.05 11.79 -18.89
N PHE A 127 5.75 11.14 -17.95
CA PHE A 127 6.40 11.78 -16.80
C PHE A 127 7.92 11.69 -16.82
N ALA A 128 8.50 10.96 -17.79
CA ALA A 128 9.94 10.74 -17.92
C ALA A 128 10.58 11.60 -19.03
N GLY A 129 9.81 12.49 -19.66
CA GLY A 129 10.31 13.34 -20.74
C GLY A 129 11.22 14.46 -20.24
N GLU A 130 12.13 14.94 -21.08
CA GLU A 130 13.06 16.04 -20.74
C GLU A 130 12.32 17.36 -20.45
N GLU A 131 11.12 17.53 -20.98
CA GLU A 131 10.30 18.73 -20.85
C GLU A 131 9.25 18.64 -19.74
N THR A 132 9.29 17.61 -18.89
CA THR A 132 8.26 17.40 -17.85
C THR A 132 8.22 18.55 -16.83
N ASP A 133 9.34 19.26 -16.63
CA ASP A 133 9.44 20.42 -15.75
C ASP A 133 9.12 21.76 -16.45
N ARG A 134 8.86 21.76 -17.77
CA ARG A 134 8.45 22.98 -18.48
C ARG A 134 6.97 23.27 -18.24
N ASN A 135 6.72 24.23 -17.35
CA ASN A 135 5.42 24.89 -17.24
C ASN A 135 5.20 25.79 -18.47
N VAL A 136 4.52 25.28 -19.50
CA VAL A 136 3.97 26.07 -20.62
C VAL A 136 2.59 26.62 -20.31
#